data_AF-A0A832EF85-F1
#
_entry.id   AF-A0A832EF85-F1
#
_cell.length_a   1.000
_cell.length_b   1.000
_cell.length_c   1.000
_cell.angle_alpha   90.00
_cell.angle_beta   90.00
_cell.angle_gamma   90.00
#
_symmetry.space_group_name_H-M   'P 1'
#
loop_
_entity.id
_entity.type
_entity.pdbx_description
1 polymer ?
#
loop_
_entity_poly.entity_id
_entity_poly.type
_entity_poly.pdbx_seq_one_letter_code
_entity_poly.pdbx_strand_id
1 'polypeptide(L)'
;MNKKFLILFLLLVFCVTPIFVFAQEQGDDARGGGAAGGGGPTIASMAESIAKQVIIVGTWIVVIMWVVTGILFLTAQGDPGKLNAAKTSLFTAIGGTILIILANGAIGFVKNSFGL
;
A
#
# COMPACT_ATOMS: atom_id res chain seq x y z
N MET A 1 14.05 -23.43 -4.64
CA MET A 1 12.78 -22.70 -4.45
C MET A 1 11.72 -23.68 -3.99
N ASN A 2 11.25 -23.55 -2.74
CA ASN A 2 10.28 -24.49 -2.18
C ASN A 2 8.91 -24.24 -2.80
N LYS A 3 8.34 -25.26 -3.45
CA LYS A 3 7.09 -25.19 -4.24
C LYS A 3 5.91 -24.59 -3.45
N LYS A 4 5.90 -24.82 -2.13
CA LYS A 4 4.92 -24.28 -1.17
C LYS A 4 5.02 -22.76 -0.99
N PHE A 5 6.24 -22.22 -1.04
CA PHE A 5 6.50 -20.79 -0.93
C PHE A 5 6.08 -20.05 -2.21
N LEU A 6 6.29 -20.69 -3.37
CA LEU A 6 5.80 -20.19 -4.65
C LEU A 6 4.26 -20.13 -4.69
N ILE A 7 3.60 -21.19 -4.20
CA ILE A 7 2.12 -21.24 -4.14
C ILE A 7 1.58 -20.16 -3.21
N LEU A 8 2.15 -19.97 -2.02
CA LEU A 8 1.72 -18.91 -1.09
C LEU A 8 1.91 -17.51 -1.69
N PHE A 9 3.05 -17.26 -2.34
CA PHE A 9 3.30 -16.00 -3.05
C PHE A 9 2.28 -15.78 -4.18
N LEU A 10 2.01 -16.81 -4.98
CA LEU A 10 1.03 -16.75 -6.07
C LEU A 10 -0.40 -16.55 -5.56
N LEU A 11 -0.77 -17.15 -4.43
CA LEU A 11 -2.10 -17.02 -3.80
C LEU A 11 -2.28 -15.61 -3.20
N LEU A 12 -1.22 -15.05 -2.60
CA LEU A 12 -1.23 -13.68 -2.09
C LEU A 12 -1.34 -12.67 -3.23
N VAL A 13 -0.55 -12.84 -4.31
CA VAL A 13 -0.67 -12.02 -5.51
C VAL A 13 -2.05 -12.16 -6.15
N PHE A 14 -2.61 -13.38 -6.23
CA PHE A 14 -3.97 -13.63 -6.73
C PHE A 14 -5.06 -12.94 -5.89
N CYS A 15 -4.94 -12.92 -4.56
CA CYS A 15 -5.84 -12.15 -3.69
C CYS A 15 -5.69 -10.62 -3.82
N VAL A 16 -4.56 -10.14 -4.33
CA VAL A 16 -4.28 -8.72 -4.60
C VAL A 16 -4.71 -8.31 -6.03
N THR A 17 -4.90 -9.27 -6.94
CA THR A 17 -5.38 -9.00 -8.30
C THR A 17 -6.79 -8.37 -8.42
N PRO A 18 -7.78 -8.58 -7.52
CA PRO A 18 -9.02 -7.81 -7.60
C PRO A 18 -8.85 -6.30 -7.32
N ILE A 19 -7.65 -5.84 -6.95
CA ILE A 19 -7.35 -4.41 -6.77
C ILE A 19 -7.01 -3.74 -8.12
N PHE A 20 -6.93 -4.47 -9.25
CA PHE A 20 -6.82 -3.85 -10.56
C PHE A 20 -8.10 -3.05 -10.88
N VAL A 21 -7.89 -1.75 -11.10
CA VAL A 21 -8.87 -0.70 -11.35
C VAL A 21 -9.90 -1.14 -12.40
N PHE A 22 -11.10 -1.52 -11.93
CA PHE A 22 -12.31 -1.07 -12.60
C PHE A 22 -12.43 0.42 -12.29
N ALA A 23 -12.64 1.23 -13.32
CA ALA A 23 -12.95 2.66 -13.18
C ALA A 23 -14.32 2.80 -12.48
N GLN A 24 -14.39 2.46 -11.20
CA GLN A 24 -15.60 2.67 -10.41
C GLN A 24 -15.43 4.02 -9.73
N GLU A 25 -16.05 4.99 -10.39
CA GLU A 25 -16.69 6.18 -9.86
C GLU A 25 -17.43 5.82 -8.55
N GLN A 26 -16.70 5.77 -7.44
CA GLN A 26 -17.31 5.80 -6.13
C GLN A 26 -17.37 7.29 -5.77
N GLY A 27 -18.44 7.93 -6.24
CA GLY A 27 -18.84 9.25 -5.77
C GLY A 27 -19.11 9.20 -4.28
N ASP A 28 -18.13 9.61 -3.48
CA ASP A 28 -18.32 9.94 -2.07
C ASP A 28 -18.64 11.44 -1.96
N ASP A 29 -19.79 11.83 -2.53
CA ASP A 29 -20.45 13.09 -2.23
C ASP A 29 -21.20 12.94 -0.91
N ALA A 30 -20.49 13.08 0.21
CA ALA A 30 -21.10 13.21 1.53
C ALA A 30 -20.56 14.42 2.28
N ARG A 31 -20.62 15.60 1.64
CA ARG A 31 -20.76 16.90 2.30
C ARG A 31 -21.19 17.95 1.27
N GLY A 32 -22.48 18.29 1.33
CA GLY A 32 -23.21 18.97 0.26
C GLY A 32 -22.80 20.40 -0.06
N GLY A 33 -23.21 20.82 -1.25
CA GLY A 33 -23.15 22.20 -1.69
C GLY A 33 -23.34 22.39 -3.20
N GLY A 34 -24.54 22.07 -3.71
CA GLY A 34 -25.20 22.82 -4.79
C GLY A 34 -24.62 22.86 -6.21
N ALA A 35 -25.54 22.61 -7.15
CA ALA A 35 -25.53 23.05 -8.55
C ALA A 35 -24.68 22.26 -9.57
N ALA A 36 -25.41 21.52 -10.41
CA ALA A 36 -25.26 21.46 -11.86
C ALA A 36 -23.85 21.38 -12.45
N GLY A 37 -23.57 20.23 -13.06
CA GLY A 37 -22.62 20.18 -14.18
C GLY A 37 -21.86 18.87 -14.22
N GLY A 38 -21.97 18.15 -15.34
CA GLY A 38 -21.06 17.08 -15.69
C GLY A 38 -19.64 17.63 -15.81
N GLY A 39 -18.96 17.75 -14.67
CA GLY A 39 -17.53 17.91 -14.61
C GLY A 39 -16.91 16.55 -14.90
N GLY A 40 -16.53 16.31 -16.16
CA GLY A 40 -15.61 15.23 -16.48
C GLY A 40 -14.39 15.26 -15.56
N PRO A 41 -13.68 14.14 -15.40
CA PRO A 41 -12.72 13.93 -14.32
C PRO A 41 -11.78 15.13 -14.19
N THR A 42 -11.93 15.85 -13.08
CA THR A 42 -11.05 16.97 -12.77
C THR A 42 -9.67 16.42 -12.43
N ILE A 43 -8.62 17.15 -12.79
CA ILE A 43 -7.22 16.76 -12.49
C ILE A 43 -7.06 16.42 -11.00
N ALA A 44 -7.77 17.14 -10.13
CA ALA A 44 -7.79 16.88 -8.69
C ALA A 44 -8.41 15.51 -8.33
N SER A 45 -9.57 15.16 -8.88
CA SER A 45 -10.22 13.85 -8.64
C SER A 45 -9.39 12.68 -9.17
N MET A 46 -8.70 12.87 -10.29
CA MET A 46 -7.76 11.88 -10.84
C MET A 46 -6.54 11.72 -9.95
N ALA A 47 -5.95 12.82 -9.46
CA ALA A 47 -4.82 12.80 -8.56
C ALA A 47 -5.17 12.12 -7.23
N GLU A 48 -6.36 12.35 -6.70
CA GLU A 48 -6.83 11.72 -5.46
C GLU A 48 -7.06 10.22 -5.62
N SER A 49 -7.66 9.81 -6.74
CA SER A 49 -7.84 8.39 -7.09
C SER A 49 -6.51 7.67 -7.21
N ILE A 50 -5.52 8.28 -7.88
CA ILE A 50 -4.16 7.74 -8.01
C ILE A 50 -3.47 7.67 -6.64
N ALA A 51 -3.54 8.74 -5.84
CA ALA A 51 -2.92 8.77 -4.52
C ALA A 51 -3.47 7.68 -3.59
N LYS A 52 -4.81 7.51 -3.56
CA LYS A 52 -5.47 6.44 -2.79
C LYS A 52 -4.99 5.05 -3.25
N GLN A 53 -4.90 4.83 -4.56
CA GLN A 53 -4.47 3.56 -5.12
C GLN A 53 -3.00 3.25 -4.78
N VAL A 54 -2.11 4.24 -4.86
CA VAL A 54 -0.69 4.09 -4.51
C VAL A 54 -0.53 3.70 -3.04
N ILE A 55 -1.30 4.32 -2.13
CA ILE A 55 -1.26 3.99 -0.70
C ILE A 55 -1.77 2.56 -0.46
N ILE A 56 -2.85 2.14 -1.11
CA ILE A 56 -3.39 0.78 -0.99
C ILE A 56 -2.35 -0.26 -1.43
N VAL A 57 -1.78 -0.08 -2.63
CA VAL A 57 -0.78 -1.00 -3.18
C VAL A 57 0.48 -1.03 -2.29
N GLY A 58 0.95 0.14 -1.86
CA GLY A 58 2.07 0.24 -0.91
C GLY A 58 1.80 -0.52 0.39
N THR A 59 0.58 -0.40 0.94
CA THR A 59 0.21 -1.05 2.19
C THR A 59 0.30 -2.57 2.08
N TRP A 60 -0.19 -3.14 0.97
CA TRP A 60 -0.08 -4.57 0.71
C TRP A 60 1.38 -5.04 0.62
N ILE A 61 2.26 -4.28 -0.03
CA ILE A 61 3.69 -4.59 -0.11
C ILE A 61 4.32 -4.63 1.28
N VAL A 62 3.99 -3.66 2.15
CA VAL A 62 4.48 -3.61 3.53
C VAL A 62 4.01 -4.82 4.34
N VAL A 63 2.74 -5.23 4.19
CA VAL A 63 2.20 -6.43 4.86
C VAL A 63 2.97 -7.69 4.42
N ILE A 64 3.28 -7.83 3.13
CA ILE A 64 4.07 -8.96 2.62
C ILE A 64 5.48 -8.96 3.23
N MET A 65 6.14 -7.80 3.27
CA MET A 65 7.46 -7.63 3.87
C MET A 65 7.47 -8.04 5.35
N TRP A 66 6.41 -7.74 6.09
CA TRP A 66 6.24 -8.18 7.47
C TRP A 66 6.13 -9.71 7.59
N VAL A 67 5.34 -10.36 6.73
CA VAL A 67 5.19 -11.82 6.73
C VAL A 67 6.52 -12.51 6.36
N VAL A 68 7.21 -12.04 5.32
CA VAL A 68 8.50 -12.58 4.90
C VAL A 68 9.54 -12.44 6.00
N THR A 69 9.59 -11.28 6.65
CA THR A 69 10.48 -11.03 7.79
C THR A 69 10.19 -11.99 8.93
N GLY A 70 8.92 -12.19 9.30
CA GLY A 70 8.52 -13.12 10.37
C GLY A 70 8.97 -14.57 10.10
N ILE A 71 8.81 -15.04 8.86
CA ILE A 71 9.28 -16.37 8.45
C ILE A 71 10.81 -16.45 8.47
N LEU A 72 11.50 -15.38 8.07
CA LEU A 72 12.96 -15.32 8.09
C LEU A 72 13.52 -15.40 9.53
N PHE A 73 12.84 -14.78 10.50
CA PHE A 73 13.15 -14.96 11.93
C PHE A 73 12.91 -16.39 12.41
N LEU A 74 11.78 -17.00 12.02
CA LEU A 74 11.44 -18.36 12.43
C LEU A 74 12.42 -19.41 11.87
N THR A 75 12.94 -19.16 10.68
CA THR A 75 13.89 -20.06 9.99
C THR A 75 15.35 -19.81 10.33
N ALA A 76 15.68 -18.70 11.01
CA ALA A 76 17.04 -18.37 11.39
C ALA A 76 17.60 -19.32 12.47
N GLN A 77 16.78 -19.92 13.34
CA GLN A 77 17.11 -21.00 14.30
C GLN A 77 18.50 -20.90 15.00
N GLY A 78 19.02 -19.69 15.24
CA GLY A 78 20.33 -19.48 15.87
C GLY A 78 21.54 -19.38 14.93
N ASP A 79 21.35 -19.52 13.61
CA ASP A 79 22.39 -19.23 12.61
C ASP A 79 22.62 -17.71 12.52
N PRO A 80 23.81 -17.20 12.92
CA PRO A 80 24.07 -15.77 13.00
C PRO A 80 23.99 -15.05 11.64
N GLY A 81 24.24 -15.75 10.53
CA GLY A 81 24.14 -15.17 9.18
C GLY A 81 22.69 -14.90 8.80
N LYS A 82 21.80 -15.86 9.03
CA LYS A 82 20.36 -15.73 8.74
C LYS A 82 19.68 -14.78 9.71
N LEU A 83 20.16 -14.71 10.95
CA LEU A 83 19.63 -13.81 11.97
C LEU A 83 19.92 -12.34 11.64
N ASN A 84 21.11 -12.05 11.09
CA ASN A 84 21.41 -10.71 10.58
C ASN A 84 20.54 -10.34 9.37
N ALA A 85 20.34 -11.26 8.44
CA ALA A 85 19.43 -11.03 7.31
C ALA A 85 17.99 -10.75 7.78
N ALA A 86 17.51 -11.50 8.79
CA ALA A 86 16.19 -11.29 9.40
C ALA A 86 16.07 -9.88 10.02
N LYS A 87 17.10 -9.44 10.76
CA LYS A 87 17.14 -8.10 11.35
C LYS A 87 17.15 -7.00 10.29
N THR A 88 17.93 -7.13 9.23
CA THR A 88 17.93 -6.17 8.13
C THR A 88 16.54 -6.09 7.49
N SER A 89 15.92 -7.24 7.23
CA SER A 89 14.56 -7.34 6.69
C SER A 89 13.52 -6.64 7.59
N LEU A 90 13.68 -6.75 8.93
CA LEU A 90 12.85 -6.06 9.90
C LEU A 90 12.97 -4.54 9.82
N PHE A 91 14.19 -4.02 9.78
CA PHE A 91 14.39 -2.57 9.66
C PHE A 91 13.83 -2.04 8.33
N THR A 92 13.94 -2.79 7.23
CA THR A 92 13.29 -2.40 5.98
C THR A 92 11.77 -2.45 6.04
N ALA A 93 11.16 -3.42 6.73
CA ALA A 93 9.70 -3.49 6.91
C ALA A 93 9.18 -2.33 7.78
N ILE A 94 9.91 -1.99 8.86
CA ILE A 94 9.62 -0.82 9.70
C ILE A 94 9.75 0.47 8.88
N GLY A 95 10.83 0.62 8.11
CA GLY A 95 11.04 1.76 7.23
C GLY A 95 9.91 1.93 6.20
N GLY A 96 9.47 0.84 5.58
CA GLY A 96 8.33 0.86 4.65
C GLY A 96 7.02 1.28 5.33
N THR A 97 6.79 0.87 6.57
CA THR A 97 5.61 1.27 7.35
C THR A 97 5.63 2.78 7.64
N ILE A 98 6.78 3.30 8.08
CA ILE A 98 6.96 4.74 8.34
C ILE A 98 6.76 5.56 7.06
N LEU A 99 7.27 5.07 5.93
CA LEU A 99 7.14 5.73 4.64
C LEU A 99 5.68 5.91 4.20
N ILE A 100 4.82 4.91 4.45
CA ILE A 100 3.38 5.02 4.15
C ILE A 100 2.67 6.02 5.05
N ILE A 101 3.04 6.07 6.33
CA ILE A 101 2.49 7.06 7.27
C ILE A 101 2.86 8.47 6.80
N LEU A 102 4.12 8.69 6.41
CA LEU A 102 4.57 9.96 5.85
C LEU A 102 3.86 10.33 4.55
N ALA A 103 3.64 9.36 3.67
CA ALA A 103 2.93 9.59 2.41
C ALA A 103 1.49 10.08 2.65
N ASN A 104 0.77 9.52 3.63
CA ASN A 104 -0.55 9.99 4.01
C ASN A 104 -0.52 11.43 4.55
N GLY A 105 0.48 11.75 5.39
CA GLY A 105 0.69 13.12 5.89
C GLY A 105 0.97 14.12 4.76
N ALA A 106 1.79 13.74 3.78
CA ALA A 106 2.11 14.56 2.61
C ALA A 106 0.88 14.83 1.74
N ILE A 107 0.03 13.83 1.51
CA ILE A 107 -1.24 13.99 0.77
C ILE A 107 -2.15 15.00 1.50
N GLY A 108 -2.27 14.89 2.83
CA GLY A 108 -3.03 15.83 3.64
C GLY A 108 -2.48 17.26 3.57
N PHE A 109 -1.16 17.42 3.60
CA PHE A 109 -0.51 18.73 3.48
C PHE A 109 -0.76 19.38 2.11
N VAL A 110 -0.70 18.60 1.02
CA VAL A 110 -0.98 19.09 -0.33
C VAL A 110 -2.44 19.55 -0.43
N LYS A 111 -3.40 18.75 0.02
CA LYS A 111 -4.82 19.14 0.06
C LYS A 111 -5.04 20.47 0.79
N ASN A 112 -4.49 20.57 2.00
CA ASN A 112 -4.66 21.74 2.86
C ASN A 112 -3.93 22.99 2.35
N SER A 113 -2.86 22.83 1.58
CA SER A 113 -2.07 23.94 1.01
C SER A 113 -2.64 24.46 -0.31
N PHE A 114 -3.27 23.57 -1.10
CA PHE A 114 -3.86 23.92 -2.39
C PHE A 114 -5.37 24.16 -2.33
N GLY A 115 -5.99 24.05 -1.15
CA GLY A 115 -7.43 24.33 -0.94
C GLY A 115 -8.35 23.36 -1.69
N LEU A 116 -7.87 22.15 -1.93
CA LEU A 116 -8.59 21.00 -2.48
C LEU A 116 -9.09 20.13 -1.32
#